data_AF-A0A8T1UPA4-F1
#
_entry.id   AF-A0A8T1UPA4-F1
#
_cell.length_a   1.000
_cell.length_b   1.000
_cell.length_c   1.000
_cell.angle_alpha   90.00
_cell.angle_beta   90.00
_cell.angle_gamma   90.00
#
_symmetry.space_group_name_H-M   'P 1'
#
loop_
_entity.id
_entity.type
_entity.pdbx_description
1 polymer ?
#
loop_
_entity_poly.entity_id
_entity_poly.type
_entity_poly.pdbx_seq_one_letter_code
_entity_poly.pdbx_strand_id
1 'polypeptide(L)'
;MARSATSEHREEVGRPASVSEDELEDAPGAFPDSEEEGEDDEETELEHAARAGIRLLEENAQLHEELHQLQEQCAQAESEKEELLRLVAEKEQQERQLSDHLRECIRENQGVLSELSKAKEQIDELKAQQAQAQTNRAADEPPSSEEPSPAHSGGSPDKPEFIPAVRRNSMPTVLESDSEVEAKFEEAHRRNSVLGRELASAHKQIGELKPLQLQLREFELEVQLLRAKVEEQAREIGSSVEEREEERELIASLRHTIEIYQTLDDPNKPPYCKIYFSDFEFSGNTNMQHDALSRREDLLSEGDDTSWENSAAVYETLVDHTEDCQTKEEQAEAEHICFSILRRLVDSWTTDKAKRMRLHDWLTNAIRGTGKRRPLYLYGLSGEIASGFQVLLVPILREKFGVEVQIEKRLRNVIVTDLKMQVTGADAAKAKACLQRISRSLLWLIDVESALIEDQEWVGEYARRKAAKMCANI
;
A
#
# COMPACT_ATOMS: atom_id res chain seq x y z
N MET A 1 -43.96 -25.84 32.00
CA MET A 1 -44.75 -26.95 31.39
C MET A 1 -43.74 -27.78 30.60
N ALA A 2 -43.28 -28.92 31.11
CA ALA A 2 -43.85 -30.27 30.90
C ALA A 2 -43.67 -30.74 29.43
N ARG A 3 -43.07 -31.89 29.07
CA ARG A 3 -42.75 -33.19 29.73
C ARG A 3 -41.42 -33.75 29.13
N SER A 4 -40.48 -34.37 29.86
CA SER A 4 -40.38 -35.77 30.37
C SER A 4 -40.04 -36.89 29.34
N ALA A 5 -38.96 -37.63 29.65
CA ALA A 5 -38.76 -39.10 29.57
C ALA A 5 -38.59 -39.80 28.18
N THR A 6 -37.88 -40.94 28.00
CA THR A 6 -36.85 -41.74 28.75
C THR A 6 -36.33 -42.89 27.86
N SER A 7 -35.05 -43.29 27.91
CA SER A 7 -34.62 -44.71 27.70
C SER A 7 -33.12 -44.97 28.01
N GLU A 8 -32.78 -46.19 28.46
CA GLU A 8 -31.45 -46.65 28.89
C GLU A 8 -30.98 -47.90 28.10
N HIS A 9 -29.68 -47.99 27.75
CA HIS A 9 -28.81 -49.20 27.70
C HIS A 9 -27.41 -48.71 27.26
N ARG A 10 -26.32 -48.82 28.03
CA ARG A 10 -25.62 -49.98 28.63
C ARG A 10 -24.90 -50.86 27.60
N GLU A 11 -23.57 -50.68 27.53
CA GLU A 11 -22.63 -51.81 27.62
C GLU A 11 -21.31 -51.36 28.30
N GLU A 12 -20.81 -52.21 29.20
CA GLU A 12 -19.51 -52.07 29.89
C GLU A 12 -18.57 -53.16 29.34
N VAL A 13 -17.30 -52.84 29.03
CA VAL A 13 -16.05 -53.63 29.23
C VAL A 13 -14.91 -52.69 28.78
N GLY A 14 -13.74 -52.55 29.41
CA GLY A 14 -13.22 -53.12 30.66
C GLY A 14 -11.91 -52.38 31.02
N ARG A 15 -11.53 -52.42 32.30
CA ARG A 15 -10.39 -51.69 32.90
C ARG A 15 -9.36 -52.73 33.44
N PRO A 16 -8.35 -52.32 34.23
CA PRO A 16 -6.95 -51.93 33.92
C PRO A 16 -5.91 -53.04 34.27
N ALA A 17 -4.61 -52.71 34.29
CA ALA A 17 -3.56 -53.20 35.25
C ALA A 17 -2.15 -52.80 34.74
N SER A 18 -1.39 -51.93 35.42
CA SER A 18 -0.38 -52.21 36.48
C SER A 18 0.84 -53.01 35.98
N VAL A 19 2.03 -52.41 35.87
CA VAL A 19 3.04 -52.24 36.94
C VAL A 19 3.47 -53.57 37.56
N SER A 20 4.74 -53.95 37.31
CA SER A 20 5.56 -54.81 38.17
C SER A 20 7.03 -54.39 38.01
N GLU A 21 7.62 -53.93 39.11
CA GLU A 21 9.07 -53.96 39.34
C GLU A 21 9.44 -55.36 39.88
N ASP A 22 10.74 -55.61 40.09
CA ASP A 22 11.36 -56.84 40.62
C ASP A 22 11.35 -58.10 39.73
N GLU A 23 12.48 -58.35 39.06
CA GLU A 23 13.20 -59.62 39.27
C GLU A 23 14.72 -59.43 39.03
N LEU A 24 15.52 -59.82 40.04
CA LEU A 24 16.98 -59.90 40.00
C LEU A 24 17.39 -61.34 39.67
N GLU A 25 18.68 -61.52 39.32
CA GLU A 25 19.36 -62.81 39.13
C GLU A 25 19.01 -63.60 37.86
N ASP A 26 19.82 -63.44 36.81
CA ASP A 26 20.69 -64.56 36.41
C ASP A 26 22.01 -64.04 35.79
N ALA A 27 23.09 -64.79 35.99
CA ALA A 27 24.44 -64.40 35.57
C ALA A 27 24.99 -65.37 34.51
N PRO A 28 25.21 -64.93 33.25
CA PRO A 28 25.99 -65.71 32.31
C PRO A 28 27.48 -65.58 32.66
N GLY A 29 27.98 -66.54 33.43
CA GLY A 29 29.41 -66.80 33.49
C GLY A 29 29.92 -67.45 32.20
N ALA A 30 31.25 -67.52 32.10
CA ALA A 30 32.04 -68.10 31.01
C ALA A 30 32.19 -67.25 29.73
N PHE A 31 33.44 -66.84 29.51
CA PHE A 31 34.00 -66.50 28.21
C PHE A 31 33.80 -67.67 27.23
N PRO A 32 33.29 -67.43 26.01
CA PRO A 32 33.62 -68.25 24.86
C PRO A 32 34.90 -67.72 24.24
N ASP A 33 36.03 -68.40 24.50
CA ASP A 33 37.12 -68.42 23.53
C ASP A 33 36.62 -69.19 22.29
N SER A 34 36.26 -68.48 21.23
CA SER A 34 35.99 -69.06 19.91
C SER A 34 36.48 -68.10 18.82
N GLU A 35 37.78 -68.20 18.53
CA GLU A 35 38.35 -67.78 17.25
C GLU A 35 37.74 -68.67 16.15
N GLU A 36 36.64 -68.25 15.55
CA GLU A 36 36.05 -68.87 14.36
C GLU A 36 35.65 -67.75 13.39
N GLU A 37 36.67 -67.20 12.70
CA GLU A 37 36.51 -66.61 11.37
C GLU A 37 35.80 -67.68 10.49
N GLY A 38 34.79 -67.40 9.67
CA GLY A 38 34.37 -66.13 9.07
C GLY A 38 34.21 -66.39 7.57
N GLU A 39 33.02 -66.12 7.00
CA GLU A 39 32.74 -66.07 5.54
C GLU A 39 31.26 -65.72 5.28
N ASP A 40 30.31 -66.13 6.13
CA ASP A 40 28.86 -65.94 5.91
C ASP A 40 28.36 -64.49 6.12
N ASP A 41 29.00 -63.69 6.98
CA ASP A 41 28.52 -62.32 7.29
C ASP A 41 28.72 -61.35 6.12
N GLU A 42 29.83 -61.45 5.39
CA GLU A 42 30.18 -60.55 4.27
C GLU A 42 29.17 -60.61 3.11
N GLU A 43 28.58 -61.79 2.83
CA GLU A 43 27.54 -61.93 1.80
C GLU A 43 26.27 -61.16 2.20
N THR A 44 25.91 -61.16 3.49
CA THR A 44 24.74 -60.42 3.99
C THR A 44 24.94 -58.91 4.01
N GLU A 45 26.16 -58.44 4.31
CA GLU A 45 26.51 -57.01 4.24
C GLU A 45 26.49 -56.51 2.79
N LEU A 46 27.02 -57.29 1.84
CA LEU A 46 26.99 -56.96 0.42
C LEU A 46 25.55 -56.90 -0.13
N GLU A 47 24.67 -57.83 0.29
CA GLU A 47 23.24 -57.76 -0.02
C GLU A 47 22.59 -56.51 0.56
N HIS A 48 22.90 -56.14 1.81
CA HIS A 48 22.34 -54.93 2.43
C HIS A 48 22.82 -53.66 1.71
N ALA A 49 24.10 -53.60 1.34
CA ALA A 49 24.67 -52.50 0.56
C ALA A 49 24.01 -52.39 -0.83
N ALA A 50 23.79 -53.51 -1.53
CA ALA A 50 23.09 -53.53 -2.81
C ALA A 50 21.64 -53.03 -2.68
N ARG A 51 20.90 -53.47 -1.65
CA ARG A 51 19.53 -53.01 -1.37
C ARG A 51 19.45 -51.55 -0.91
N ALA A 52 20.52 -51.00 -0.32
CA ALA A 52 20.63 -49.57 -0.03
C ALA A 52 20.90 -48.78 -1.32
N GLY A 53 21.82 -49.25 -2.16
CA GLY A 53 22.12 -48.65 -3.47
C GLY A 53 20.91 -48.60 -4.40
N ILE A 54 20.10 -49.68 -4.47
CA ILE A 54 18.86 -49.68 -5.26
C ILE A 54 17.88 -48.63 -4.74
N ARG A 55 17.64 -48.56 -3.42
CA ARG A 55 16.73 -47.56 -2.83
C ARG A 55 17.20 -46.12 -3.08
N LEU A 56 18.50 -45.85 -3.00
CA LEU A 56 19.06 -44.53 -3.34
C LEU A 56 18.86 -44.19 -4.83
N LEU A 57 18.93 -45.17 -5.73
CA LEU A 57 18.66 -44.95 -7.16
C LEU A 57 17.16 -44.72 -7.43
N GLU A 58 16.27 -45.42 -6.71
CA GLU A 58 14.81 -45.21 -6.77
C GLU A 58 14.43 -43.82 -6.25
N GLU A 59 14.99 -43.40 -5.11
CA GLU A 59 14.80 -42.06 -4.54
C GLU A 59 15.36 -40.97 -5.46
N ASN A 60 16.55 -41.17 -6.04
CA ASN A 60 17.14 -40.24 -7.00
C ASN A 60 16.30 -40.11 -8.29
N ALA A 61 15.71 -41.22 -8.77
CA ALA A 61 14.78 -41.19 -9.89
C ALA A 61 13.49 -40.43 -9.54
N GLN A 62 12.93 -40.63 -8.35
CA GLN A 62 11.75 -39.88 -7.89
C GLN A 62 12.05 -38.37 -7.78
N LEU A 63 13.18 -38.00 -7.17
CA LEU A 63 13.62 -36.59 -7.08
C LEU A 63 13.82 -35.96 -8.46
N HIS A 64 14.27 -36.74 -9.46
CA HIS A 64 14.35 -36.27 -10.85
C HIS A 64 12.97 -36.04 -11.49
N GLU A 65 11.97 -36.89 -11.21
CA GLU A 65 10.59 -36.67 -11.65
C GLU A 65 9.94 -35.46 -10.97
N GLU A 66 10.18 -35.26 -9.67
CA GLU A 66 9.71 -34.09 -8.90
C GLU A 66 10.36 -32.80 -9.41
N LEU A 67 11.67 -32.79 -9.67
CA LEU A 67 12.36 -31.65 -10.29
C LEU A 67 11.79 -31.32 -11.68
N HIS A 68 11.47 -32.32 -12.50
CA HIS A 68 10.86 -32.08 -13.82
C HIS A 68 9.45 -31.47 -13.68
N GLN A 69 8.63 -31.96 -12.75
CA GLN A 69 7.30 -31.41 -12.49
C GLN A 69 7.36 -29.96 -11.99
N LEU A 70 8.32 -29.64 -11.10
CA LEU A 70 8.53 -28.27 -10.63
C LEU A 70 9.04 -27.35 -11.74
N GLN A 71 9.89 -27.84 -12.66
CA GLN A 71 10.32 -27.07 -13.84
C GLN A 71 9.16 -26.77 -14.79
N GLU A 72 8.27 -27.73 -15.03
CA GLU A 72 7.07 -27.54 -15.85
C GLU A 72 6.09 -26.53 -15.21
N GLN A 73 5.90 -26.60 -13.89
CA GLN A 73 5.09 -25.62 -13.14
C GLN A 73 5.71 -24.21 -13.19
N CYS A 74 7.02 -24.08 -13.06
CA CYS A 74 7.72 -22.79 -13.21
C CYS A 74 7.50 -22.22 -14.61
N ALA A 75 7.70 -23.02 -15.66
CA ALA A 75 7.50 -22.59 -17.05
C ALA A 75 6.04 -22.17 -17.34
N GLN A 76 5.06 -22.88 -16.77
CA GLN A 76 3.66 -22.47 -16.86
C GLN A 76 3.43 -21.13 -16.15
N ALA A 77 3.90 -20.97 -14.91
CA ALA A 77 3.73 -19.73 -14.14
C ALA A 77 4.41 -18.52 -14.80
N GLU A 78 5.57 -18.71 -15.44
CA GLU A 78 6.23 -17.68 -16.25
C GLU A 78 5.37 -17.27 -17.45
N SER A 79 4.77 -18.22 -18.17
CA SER A 79 3.89 -17.91 -19.30
C SER A 79 2.61 -17.16 -18.88
N GLU A 80 2.01 -17.53 -17.74
CA GLU A 80 0.85 -16.84 -17.17
C GLU A 80 1.21 -15.41 -16.72
N LYS A 81 2.39 -15.23 -16.10
CA LYS A 81 2.93 -13.90 -15.75
C LYS A 81 3.13 -13.02 -16.98
N GLU A 82 3.67 -13.54 -18.08
CA GLU A 82 3.84 -12.78 -19.33
C GLU A 82 2.49 -12.36 -19.94
N GLU A 83 1.48 -13.25 -19.95
CA GLU A 83 0.14 -12.90 -20.43
C GLU A 83 -0.53 -11.83 -19.55
N LEU A 84 -0.42 -11.93 -18.22
CA LEU A 84 -0.94 -10.93 -17.30
C LEU A 84 -0.25 -9.57 -17.48
N LEU A 85 1.07 -9.53 -17.65
CA LEU A 85 1.81 -8.29 -17.94
C LEU A 85 1.35 -7.63 -19.25
N ARG A 86 1.12 -8.43 -20.30
CA ARG A 86 0.56 -7.94 -21.58
C ARG A 86 -0.84 -7.35 -21.39
N LEU A 87 -1.71 -8.01 -20.63
CA LEU A 87 -3.07 -7.53 -20.34
C LEU A 87 -3.06 -6.23 -19.51
N VAL A 88 -2.17 -6.11 -18.53
CA VAL A 88 -1.98 -4.86 -17.76
C VAL A 88 -1.56 -3.72 -18.68
N ALA A 89 -0.59 -3.93 -19.57
CA ALA A 89 -0.15 -2.91 -20.52
C ALA A 89 -1.27 -2.45 -21.47
N GLU A 90 -2.12 -3.37 -21.95
CA GLU A 90 -3.30 -3.03 -22.75
C GLU A 90 -4.31 -2.18 -21.95
N LYS A 91 -4.55 -2.53 -20.68
CA LYS A 91 -5.47 -1.78 -19.81
C LYS A 91 -4.97 -0.38 -19.47
N GLU A 92 -3.67 -0.22 -19.19
CA GLU A 92 -3.06 1.11 -19.03
C GLU A 92 -3.18 1.96 -20.32
N GLN A 93 -3.05 1.35 -21.49
CA GLN A 93 -3.25 2.05 -22.77
C GLN A 93 -4.70 2.50 -22.95
N GLN A 94 -5.67 1.64 -22.62
CA GLN A 94 -7.11 1.98 -22.65
C GLN A 94 -7.44 3.10 -21.65
N GLU A 95 -6.88 3.07 -20.44
CA GLU A 95 -7.04 4.13 -19.44
C GLU A 95 -6.50 5.48 -19.94
N ARG A 96 -5.29 5.49 -20.52
CA ARG A 96 -4.69 6.71 -21.10
C ARG A 96 -5.59 7.31 -22.19
N GLN A 97 -6.11 6.48 -23.10
CA GLN A 97 -7.02 6.91 -24.16
C GLN A 97 -8.31 7.52 -23.61
N LEU A 98 -8.94 6.89 -22.62
CA LEU A 98 -10.14 7.42 -21.96
C LEU A 98 -9.85 8.71 -21.19
N SER A 99 -8.69 8.82 -20.54
CA SER A 99 -8.22 10.02 -19.85
C SER A 99 -8.02 11.19 -20.80
N ASP A 100 -7.43 10.96 -21.97
CA ASP A 100 -7.27 11.98 -23.02
C ASP A 100 -8.62 12.42 -23.61
N HIS A 101 -9.51 11.48 -23.91
CA HIS A 101 -10.85 11.82 -24.41
C HIS A 101 -11.66 12.62 -23.39
N LEU A 102 -11.61 12.26 -22.10
CA LEU A 102 -12.24 13.03 -21.03
C LEU A 102 -11.64 14.44 -20.90
N ARG A 103 -10.31 14.60 -21.02
CA ARG A 103 -9.65 15.92 -21.04
C ARG A 103 -10.12 16.77 -22.21
N GLU A 104 -10.33 16.17 -23.38
CA GLU A 104 -10.85 16.84 -24.57
C GLU A 104 -12.30 17.28 -24.39
N CYS A 105 -13.20 16.39 -23.96
CA CYS A 105 -14.59 16.75 -23.68
C CYS A 105 -14.72 17.83 -22.59
N ILE A 106 -13.86 17.85 -21.56
CA ILE A 106 -13.83 18.94 -20.57
C ILE A 106 -13.43 20.27 -21.23
N ARG A 107 -12.44 20.26 -22.13
CA ARG A 107 -11.97 21.45 -22.86
C ARG A 107 -13.06 22.00 -23.79
N GLU A 108 -13.75 21.13 -24.52
CA GLU A 108 -14.88 21.49 -25.39
C GLU A 108 -16.04 22.11 -24.58
N ASN A 109 -16.43 21.47 -23.47
CA ASN A 109 -17.47 22.01 -22.57
C ASN A 109 -17.10 23.38 -22.00
N GLN A 110 -15.82 23.60 -21.63
CA GLN A 110 -15.33 24.92 -21.21
C GLN A 110 -15.41 25.96 -22.35
N GLY A 111 -15.12 25.55 -23.58
CA GLY A 111 -15.31 26.35 -24.79
C GLY A 111 -16.76 26.81 -24.94
N VAL A 112 -17.71 25.87 -24.96
CA VAL A 112 -19.16 26.13 -25.08
C VAL A 112 -19.68 27.02 -23.94
N LEU A 113 -19.23 26.79 -22.69
CA LEU A 113 -19.58 27.65 -21.56
C LEU A 113 -19.07 29.10 -21.75
N SER A 114 -17.89 29.29 -22.34
CA SER A 114 -17.36 30.62 -22.64
C SER A 114 -18.15 31.34 -23.74
N GLU A 115 -18.63 30.61 -24.75
CA GLU A 115 -19.50 31.15 -25.81
C GLU A 115 -20.88 31.51 -25.26
N LEU A 116 -21.45 30.66 -24.40
CA LEU A 116 -22.72 30.92 -23.72
C LEU A 116 -22.63 32.17 -22.81
N SER A 117 -21.50 32.38 -22.12
CA SER A 117 -21.26 33.61 -21.34
C SER A 117 -21.26 34.86 -22.23
N LYS A 118 -20.53 34.83 -23.36
CA LYS A 118 -20.50 35.95 -24.33
C LYS A 118 -21.87 36.24 -24.92
N ALA A 119 -22.63 35.19 -25.30
CA ALA A 119 -23.99 35.34 -25.81
C ALA A 119 -24.93 35.95 -24.76
N LYS A 120 -24.76 35.60 -23.48
CA LYS A 120 -25.51 36.19 -22.37
C LYS A 120 -25.16 37.67 -22.17
N GLU A 121 -23.89 38.03 -22.20
CA GLU A 121 -23.43 39.43 -22.12
C GLU A 121 -24.04 40.28 -23.25
N GLN A 122 -24.05 39.78 -24.49
CA GLN A 122 -24.70 40.44 -25.63
C GLN A 122 -26.22 40.61 -25.43
N ILE A 123 -26.90 39.61 -24.89
CA ILE A 123 -28.34 39.68 -24.57
C ILE A 123 -28.61 40.76 -23.50
N ASP A 124 -27.78 40.82 -22.46
CA ASP A 124 -27.96 41.80 -21.37
C ASP A 124 -27.59 43.23 -21.82
N GLU A 125 -26.63 43.40 -22.73
CA GLU A 125 -26.35 44.68 -23.40
C GLU A 125 -27.51 45.14 -24.30
N LEU A 126 -28.09 44.24 -25.12
CA LEU A 126 -29.26 44.54 -25.94
C LEU A 126 -30.48 44.94 -25.08
N LYS A 127 -30.70 44.28 -23.94
CA LYS A 127 -31.74 44.68 -22.97
C LYS A 127 -31.47 46.06 -22.39
N ALA A 128 -30.22 46.40 -22.07
CA ALA A 128 -29.86 47.72 -21.57
C ALA A 128 -30.12 48.81 -22.61
N GLN A 129 -29.75 48.57 -23.88
CA GLN A 129 -30.07 49.47 -24.99
C GLN A 129 -31.60 49.63 -25.18
N GLN A 130 -32.37 48.54 -25.08
CA GLN A 130 -33.83 48.57 -25.17
C GLN A 130 -34.46 49.39 -24.03
N ALA A 131 -33.99 49.21 -22.78
CA ALA A 131 -34.44 49.99 -21.63
C ALA A 131 -34.09 51.49 -21.79
N GLN A 132 -32.89 51.81 -22.25
CA GLN A 132 -32.46 53.18 -22.49
C GLN A 132 -33.29 53.87 -23.60
N ALA A 133 -33.62 53.13 -24.67
CA ALA A 133 -34.50 53.61 -25.72
C ALA A 133 -35.93 53.88 -25.19
N GLN A 134 -36.45 53.05 -24.28
CA GLN A 134 -37.74 53.29 -23.61
C GLN A 134 -37.69 54.54 -22.72
N THR A 135 -36.64 54.74 -21.90
CA THR A 135 -36.53 55.95 -21.06
C THR A 135 -36.38 57.23 -21.87
N ASN A 136 -35.63 57.21 -22.97
CA ASN A 136 -35.50 58.37 -23.84
C ASN A 136 -36.85 58.73 -24.49
N ARG A 137 -37.66 57.74 -24.84
CA ARG A 137 -39.01 57.93 -25.41
C ARG A 137 -40.01 58.52 -24.41
N ALA A 138 -39.80 58.31 -23.11
CA ALA A 138 -40.62 58.89 -22.04
C ALA A 138 -40.20 60.32 -21.65
N ALA A 139 -38.98 60.75 -21.99
CA ALA A 139 -38.46 62.09 -21.67
C ALA A 139 -38.95 63.19 -22.63
N ASP A 140 -39.49 62.82 -23.81
CA ASP A 140 -40.03 63.75 -24.81
C ASP A 140 -41.53 64.09 -24.60
N GLU A 141 -42.20 63.57 -23.57
CA GLU A 141 -43.59 63.94 -23.24
C GLU A 141 -43.63 65.16 -22.28
N PRO A 142 -44.33 66.25 -22.63
CA PRO A 142 -44.27 67.50 -21.86
C PRO A 142 -45.11 67.47 -20.56
N PRO A 143 -44.70 68.19 -19.51
CA PRO A 143 -45.35 68.13 -18.19
C PRO A 143 -46.70 68.86 -18.17
N SER A 144 -47.78 68.09 -18.10
CA SER A 144 -49.12 68.59 -17.73
C SER A 144 -49.20 68.80 -16.21
N SER A 145 -49.52 70.01 -15.79
CA SER A 145 -49.61 70.42 -14.37
C SER A 145 -50.97 70.08 -13.76
N GLU A 146 -50.97 69.59 -12.51
CA GLU A 146 -52.15 69.60 -11.63
C GLU A 146 -51.77 70.01 -10.19
N GLU A 147 -52.70 70.72 -9.54
CA GLU A 147 -52.61 71.23 -8.16
C GLU A 147 -53.23 70.27 -7.13
N PRO A 148 -52.97 70.45 -5.81
CA PRO A 148 -53.36 69.49 -4.77
C PRO A 148 -54.63 69.87 -3.97
N SER A 149 -55.14 68.91 -3.19
CA SER A 149 -55.93 69.00 -1.91
C SER A 149 -57.27 68.22 -1.92
N PRO A 150 -57.99 68.04 -0.79
CA PRO A 150 -57.57 67.22 0.36
C PRO A 150 -58.67 66.22 0.83
N ALA A 151 -58.42 65.52 1.95
CA ALA A 151 -59.23 64.41 2.48
C ALA A 151 -60.64 64.77 3.01
N HIS A 152 -61.53 63.76 3.12
CA HIS A 152 -62.29 63.46 4.35
C HIS A 152 -62.95 62.06 4.37
N SER A 153 -63.31 61.58 5.56
CA SER A 153 -63.85 60.24 5.88
C SER A 153 -65.38 60.12 5.75
N GLY A 154 -65.91 58.90 5.61
CA GLY A 154 -67.33 58.61 5.87
C GLY A 154 -67.81 57.25 5.34
N GLY A 155 -68.33 56.39 6.21
CA GLY A 155 -68.64 54.98 5.92
C GLY A 155 -69.83 54.68 4.98
N SER A 156 -69.85 53.41 4.56
CA SER A 156 -70.90 52.66 3.84
C SER A 156 -72.31 52.73 4.47
N PRO A 157 -73.40 52.29 3.78
CA PRO A 157 -73.43 51.33 2.65
C PRO A 157 -74.27 51.76 1.42
N ASP A 158 -74.64 50.77 0.61
CA ASP A 158 -75.48 50.76 -0.60
C ASP A 158 -74.84 51.24 -1.92
N LYS A 159 -74.55 50.26 -2.78
CA LYS A 159 -74.11 50.44 -4.17
C LYS A 159 -75.14 49.86 -5.14
N PRO A 160 -75.87 50.73 -5.85
CA PRO A 160 -76.25 50.51 -7.23
C PRO A 160 -75.41 51.39 -8.18
N GLU A 161 -75.44 51.01 -9.44
CA GLU A 161 -74.74 51.58 -10.58
C GLU A 161 -74.76 53.12 -10.65
N PHE A 162 -73.59 53.75 -10.79
CA PHE A 162 -73.44 54.84 -11.76
C PHE A 162 -72.01 54.94 -12.29
N ILE A 163 -71.90 55.25 -13.58
CA ILE A 163 -70.67 55.18 -14.38
C ILE A 163 -69.90 56.51 -14.31
N PRO A 164 -68.63 56.54 -13.85
CA PRO A 164 -67.75 57.69 -14.06
C PRO A 164 -66.97 57.50 -15.37
N ALA A 165 -67.13 58.45 -16.30
CA ALA A 165 -66.32 58.51 -17.52
C ALA A 165 -64.89 58.99 -17.18
N VAL A 166 -64.01 58.05 -16.80
CA VAL A 166 -62.58 58.32 -16.57
C VAL A 166 -61.93 58.70 -17.90
N ARG A 167 -61.16 59.80 -17.89
CA ARG A 167 -60.47 60.31 -19.08
C ARG A 167 -59.44 59.31 -19.61
N ARG A 168 -59.43 59.16 -20.93
CA ARG A 168 -58.41 58.43 -21.69
C ARG A 168 -57.08 59.18 -21.65
N ASN A 169 -56.17 58.79 -20.76
CA ASN A 169 -54.74 59.00 -20.98
C ASN A 169 -54.14 57.67 -21.42
N SER A 170 -53.55 57.71 -22.61
CA SER A 170 -53.07 56.60 -23.43
C SER A 170 -52.30 55.53 -22.65
N MET A 171 -52.82 54.30 -22.61
CA MET A 171 -51.94 53.14 -22.40
C MET A 171 -50.89 53.13 -23.51
N PRO A 172 -49.61 52.89 -23.22
CA PRO A 172 -48.63 52.63 -24.25
C PRO A 172 -49.06 51.36 -24.98
N THR A 173 -49.28 51.47 -26.30
CA THR A 173 -49.59 50.36 -27.20
C THR A 173 -48.35 49.49 -27.40
N VAL A 174 -47.93 48.81 -26.33
CA VAL A 174 -47.21 47.54 -26.42
C VAL A 174 -48.24 46.47 -26.75
N LEU A 175 -48.83 46.62 -27.94
CA LEU A 175 -49.48 45.53 -28.65
C LEU A 175 -48.35 44.67 -29.22
N GLU A 176 -47.62 43.95 -28.35
CA GLU A 176 -47.23 42.60 -28.77
C GLU A 176 -48.56 41.94 -29.11
N SER A 177 -48.76 41.60 -30.38
CA SER A 177 -49.99 40.97 -30.82
C SER A 177 -50.21 39.71 -29.96
N ASP A 178 -51.45 39.39 -29.56
CA ASP A 178 -51.69 38.21 -28.71
C ASP A 178 -51.05 36.93 -29.34
N SER A 179 -51.00 36.90 -30.68
CA SER A 179 -50.27 35.91 -31.49
C SER A 179 -48.75 35.81 -31.25
N GLU A 180 -48.05 36.90 -30.94
CA GLU A 180 -46.61 36.87 -30.60
C GLU A 180 -46.36 36.28 -29.22
N VAL A 181 -47.22 36.60 -28.24
CA VAL A 181 -47.14 36.04 -26.89
C VAL A 181 -47.47 34.55 -26.92
N GLU A 182 -48.52 34.16 -27.66
CA GLU A 182 -48.91 32.77 -27.91
C GLU A 182 -47.78 32.01 -28.62
N ALA A 183 -47.16 32.58 -29.66
CA ALA A 183 -46.04 31.95 -30.38
C ALA A 183 -44.80 31.75 -29.47
N LYS A 184 -44.45 32.73 -28.62
CA LYS A 184 -43.38 32.59 -27.62
C LYS A 184 -43.71 31.50 -26.60
N PHE A 185 -44.96 31.40 -26.17
CA PHE A 185 -45.40 30.36 -25.24
C PHE A 185 -45.34 28.95 -25.86
N GLU A 186 -45.83 28.77 -27.09
CA GLU A 186 -45.70 27.51 -27.84
C GLU A 186 -44.24 27.12 -28.09
N GLU A 187 -43.37 28.10 -28.39
CA GLU A 187 -41.94 27.85 -28.57
C GLU A 187 -41.27 27.42 -27.26
N ALA A 188 -41.58 28.09 -26.15
CA ALA A 188 -41.12 27.70 -24.81
C ALA A 188 -41.63 26.31 -24.41
N HIS A 189 -42.88 25.98 -24.71
CA HIS A 189 -43.45 24.66 -24.45
C HIS A 189 -42.77 23.57 -25.30
N ARG A 190 -42.47 23.86 -26.58
CA ARG A 190 -41.67 22.97 -27.45
C ARG A 190 -40.25 22.76 -26.91
N ARG A 191 -39.56 23.82 -26.47
CA ARG A 191 -38.24 23.71 -25.83
C ARG A 191 -38.29 22.85 -24.56
N ASN A 192 -39.28 23.07 -23.69
CA ASN A 192 -39.45 22.30 -22.45
C ASN A 192 -39.73 20.81 -22.74
N SER A 193 -40.53 20.51 -23.77
CA SER A 193 -40.77 19.14 -24.26
C SER A 193 -39.52 18.45 -24.85
N VAL A 194 -38.60 19.20 -25.46
CA VAL A 194 -37.29 18.67 -25.89
C VAL A 194 -36.41 18.39 -24.68
N LEU A 195 -36.22 19.38 -23.79
CA LEU A 195 -35.41 19.24 -22.57
C LEU A 195 -35.91 18.09 -21.68
N GLY A 196 -37.22 17.91 -21.53
CA GLY A 196 -37.80 16.78 -20.79
C GLY A 196 -37.44 15.41 -21.36
N ARG A 197 -37.32 15.29 -22.69
CA ARG A 197 -36.88 14.04 -23.36
C ARG A 197 -35.38 13.82 -23.22
N GLU A 198 -34.57 14.87 -23.34
CA GLU A 198 -33.12 14.82 -23.11
C GLU A 198 -32.80 14.42 -21.67
N LEU A 199 -33.49 15.00 -20.69
CA LEU A 199 -33.34 14.71 -19.26
C LEU A 199 -33.79 13.27 -18.93
N ALA A 200 -34.83 12.75 -19.60
CA ALA A 200 -35.21 11.34 -19.51
C ALA A 200 -34.17 10.40 -20.15
N SER A 201 -33.58 10.79 -21.29
CA SER A 201 -32.52 10.04 -21.96
C SER A 201 -31.24 9.97 -21.11
N ALA A 202 -30.82 11.09 -20.52
CA ALA A 202 -29.70 11.16 -19.60
C ALA A 202 -29.92 10.29 -18.35
N HIS A 203 -31.13 10.30 -17.76
CA HIS A 203 -31.46 9.40 -16.66
C HIS A 203 -31.37 7.91 -17.04
N LYS A 204 -31.76 7.54 -18.27
CA LYS A 204 -31.60 6.16 -18.78
C LYS A 204 -30.13 5.78 -18.90
N GLN A 205 -29.29 6.65 -19.47
CA GLN A 205 -27.83 6.44 -19.56
C GLN A 205 -27.17 6.33 -18.18
N ILE A 206 -27.55 7.16 -17.22
CA ILE A 206 -27.09 7.06 -15.81
C ILE A 206 -27.53 5.72 -15.19
N GLY A 207 -28.72 5.23 -15.54
CA GLY A 207 -29.20 3.90 -15.14
C GLY A 207 -28.35 2.76 -15.72
N GLU A 208 -27.93 2.88 -16.98
CA GLU A 208 -27.08 1.90 -17.69
C GLU A 208 -25.62 1.92 -17.22
N LEU A 209 -25.10 3.08 -16.77
CA LEU A 209 -23.74 3.21 -16.23
C LEU A 209 -23.57 2.65 -14.80
N LYS A 210 -24.61 2.65 -13.97
CA LYS A 210 -24.57 2.13 -12.59
C LYS A 210 -24.12 0.65 -12.45
N PRO A 211 -24.64 -0.32 -13.23
CA PRO A 211 -24.16 -1.70 -13.14
C PRO A 211 -22.70 -1.83 -13.63
N LEU A 212 -22.29 -1.06 -14.63
CA LEU A 212 -20.90 -1.04 -15.11
C LEU A 212 -19.94 -0.49 -14.04
N GLN A 213 -20.37 0.52 -13.26
CA GLN A 213 -19.60 1.03 -12.14
C GLN A 213 -19.43 0.00 -11.00
N LEU A 214 -20.46 -0.82 -10.75
CA LEU A 214 -20.36 -1.95 -9.81
C LEU A 214 -19.38 -3.02 -10.31
N GLN A 215 -19.53 -3.42 -11.58
CA GLN A 215 -18.67 -4.44 -12.19
C GLN A 215 -17.19 -3.99 -12.28
N LEU A 216 -16.92 -2.71 -12.56
CA LEU A 216 -15.57 -2.15 -12.50
C LEU A 216 -14.96 -2.31 -11.09
N ARG A 217 -15.74 -2.03 -10.04
CA ARG A 217 -15.30 -2.16 -8.64
C ARG A 217 -15.08 -3.62 -8.22
N GLU A 218 -15.82 -4.56 -8.79
CA GLU A 218 -15.58 -6.00 -8.61
C GLU A 218 -14.24 -6.40 -9.24
N PHE A 219 -13.95 -5.97 -10.48
CA PHE A 219 -12.66 -6.20 -11.13
C PHE A 219 -11.48 -5.49 -10.44
N GLU A 220 -11.67 -4.29 -9.89
CA GLU A 220 -10.65 -3.59 -9.09
C GLU A 220 -10.22 -4.43 -7.86
N LEU A 221 -11.18 -5.08 -7.19
CA LEU A 221 -10.90 -5.96 -6.05
C LEU A 221 -10.23 -7.28 -6.48
N GLU A 222 -10.65 -7.86 -7.61
CA GLU A 222 -10.01 -9.05 -8.17
C GLU A 222 -8.55 -8.78 -8.55
N VAL A 223 -8.25 -7.62 -9.18
CA VAL A 223 -6.88 -7.19 -9.49
C VAL A 223 -6.05 -6.96 -8.23
N GLN A 224 -6.63 -6.41 -7.16
CA GLN A 224 -5.92 -6.26 -5.87
C GLN A 224 -5.57 -7.62 -5.25
N LEU A 225 -6.51 -8.59 -5.27
CA LEU A 225 -6.28 -9.93 -4.75
C LEU A 225 -5.22 -10.69 -5.55
N LEU A 226 -5.24 -10.59 -6.89
CA LEU A 226 -4.23 -11.18 -7.75
C LEU A 226 -2.84 -10.56 -7.52
N ARG A 227 -2.75 -9.23 -7.30
CA ARG A 227 -1.48 -8.57 -6.94
C ARG A 227 -0.93 -9.07 -5.61
N ALA A 228 -1.76 -9.15 -4.58
CA ALA A 228 -1.35 -9.69 -3.27
C ALA A 228 -0.83 -11.12 -3.38
N LYS A 229 -1.48 -11.97 -4.19
CA LYS A 229 -1.03 -13.35 -4.46
C LYS A 229 0.33 -13.39 -5.19
N VAL A 230 0.56 -12.52 -6.17
CA VAL A 230 1.85 -12.42 -6.87
C VAL A 230 2.96 -11.94 -5.93
N GLU A 231 2.67 -11.00 -5.02
CA GLU A 231 3.62 -10.55 -4.00
C GLU A 231 3.92 -11.64 -2.94
N GLU A 232 2.94 -12.48 -2.61
CA GLU A 232 3.12 -13.65 -1.75
C GLU A 232 4.02 -14.70 -2.40
N GLN A 233 3.73 -15.08 -3.65
CA GLN A 233 4.54 -16.03 -4.42
C GLN A 233 5.98 -15.50 -4.65
N ALA A 234 6.15 -14.19 -4.90
CA ALA A 234 7.48 -13.60 -5.02
C ALA A 234 8.30 -13.70 -3.71
N ARG A 235 7.64 -13.60 -2.55
CA ARG A 235 8.27 -13.76 -1.23
C ARG A 235 8.65 -15.21 -0.95
N GLU A 236 7.78 -16.15 -1.30
CA GLU A 236 8.03 -17.60 -1.19
C GLU A 236 9.21 -18.03 -2.09
N ILE A 237 9.26 -17.54 -3.33
CA ILE A 237 10.41 -17.75 -4.24
C ILE A 237 11.69 -17.15 -3.64
N GLY A 238 11.63 -15.94 -3.04
CA GLY A 238 12.79 -15.33 -2.37
C GLY A 238 13.35 -16.20 -1.25
N SER A 239 12.49 -16.63 -0.31
CA SER A 239 12.84 -17.54 0.79
C SER A 239 13.46 -18.85 0.27
N SER A 240 12.87 -19.44 -0.77
CA SER A 240 13.36 -20.69 -1.37
C SER A 240 14.67 -20.52 -2.19
N VAL A 241 15.05 -19.29 -2.55
CA VAL A 241 16.36 -18.99 -3.14
C VAL A 241 17.42 -18.80 -2.06
N GLU A 242 17.07 -18.14 -0.96
CA GLU A 242 17.91 -17.94 0.23
C GLU A 242 18.27 -19.29 0.89
N GLU A 243 17.29 -20.14 1.19
CA GLU A 243 17.49 -21.50 1.72
C GLU A 243 18.43 -22.33 0.83
N ARG A 244 18.29 -22.22 -0.51
CA ARG A 244 19.16 -22.92 -1.47
C ARG A 244 20.58 -22.36 -1.55
N GLU A 245 20.82 -21.11 -1.15
CA GLU A 245 22.17 -20.55 -1.04
C GLU A 245 22.82 -21.03 0.27
N GLU A 246 22.09 -20.98 1.40
CA GLU A 246 22.57 -21.55 2.67
C GLU A 246 22.96 -23.03 2.52
N GLU A 247 22.15 -23.83 1.81
CA GLU A 247 22.49 -25.21 1.47
C GLU A 247 23.77 -25.32 0.61
N ARG A 248 23.96 -24.44 -0.37
CA ARG A 248 25.17 -24.41 -1.21
C ARG A 248 26.42 -24.09 -0.38
N GLU A 249 26.33 -23.10 0.49
CA GLU A 249 27.42 -22.70 1.39
C GLU A 249 27.76 -23.80 2.41
N LEU A 250 26.75 -24.43 2.99
CA LEU A 250 26.93 -25.57 3.90
C LEU A 250 27.64 -26.73 3.18
N ILE A 251 27.22 -27.07 1.95
CA ILE A 251 27.88 -28.10 1.14
C ILE A 251 29.34 -27.72 0.84
N ALA A 252 29.63 -26.45 0.53
CA ALA A 252 31.00 -25.97 0.30
C ALA A 252 31.87 -26.08 1.56
N SER A 253 31.34 -25.66 2.71
CA SER A 253 31.99 -25.75 4.03
C SER A 253 32.28 -27.19 4.45
N LEU A 254 31.33 -28.11 4.23
CA LEU A 254 31.50 -29.54 4.47
C LEU A 254 32.56 -30.16 3.54
N ARG A 255 32.56 -29.81 2.24
CA ARG A 255 33.60 -30.26 1.30
C ARG A 255 35.00 -29.81 1.73
N HIS A 256 35.16 -28.55 2.13
CA HIS A 256 36.44 -28.02 2.62
C HIS A 256 36.89 -28.72 3.92
N THR A 257 35.95 -28.98 4.83
CA THR A 257 36.22 -29.73 6.07
C THR A 257 36.70 -31.16 5.77
N ILE A 258 36.06 -31.85 4.82
CA ILE A 258 36.47 -33.19 4.34
C ILE A 258 37.87 -33.14 3.73
N GLU A 259 38.17 -32.13 2.90
CA GLU A 259 39.50 -31.94 2.30
C GLU A 259 40.58 -31.78 3.39
N ILE A 260 40.33 -30.98 4.43
CA ILE A 260 41.25 -30.83 5.57
C ILE A 260 41.54 -32.19 6.21
N TYR A 261 40.50 -32.96 6.57
CA TYR A 261 40.69 -34.28 7.17
C TYR A 261 41.46 -35.24 6.25
N GLN A 262 41.15 -35.27 4.94
CA GLN A 262 41.89 -36.05 3.95
C GLN A 262 43.36 -35.65 3.83
N THR A 263 43.73 -34.38 4.06
CA THR A 263 45.14 -33.95 4.10
C THR A 263 45.87 -34.35 5.38
N LEU A 264 45.16 -34.51 6.50
CA LEU A 264 45.72 -34.93 7.78
C LEU A 264 45.91 -36.46 7.87
N ASP A 265 45.04 -37.21 7.19
CA ASP A 265 45.01 -38.68 7.19
C ASP A 265 45.89 -39.32 6.09
N ASP A 266 46.63 -38.51 5.33
CA ASP A 266 47.60 -38.96 4.30
C ASP A 266 49.00 -39.17 4.91
N PRO A 267 49.40 -40.43 5.24
CA PRO A 267 50.63 -40.71 5.99
C PRO A 267 51.92 -40.40 5.21
N ASN A 268 51.83 -40.03 3.92
CA ASN A 268 52.98 -39.70 3.09
C ASN A 268 53.25 -38.18 2.97
N LYS A 269 52.40 -37.31 3.53
CA LYS A 269 52.64 -35.85 3.53
C LYS A 269 53.44 -35.41 4.76
N PRO A 270 54.61 -34.75 4.60
CA PRO A 270 55.33 -34.19 5.75
C PRO A 270 54.55 -33.02 6.37
N PRO A 271 54.64 -32.79 7.69
CA PRO A 271 53.75 -31.89 8.45
C PRO A 271 54.02 -30.38 8.25
N TYR A 272 54.52 -29.97 7.08
CA TYR A 272 54.86 -28.59 6.75
C TYR A 272 54.50 -28.23 5.29
N CYS A 273 53.26 -28.49 4.88
CA CYS A 273 52.67 -27.76 3.75
C CYS A 273 51.82 -26.61 4.29
N LYS A 274 52.36 -25.38 4.20
CA LYS A 274 51.56 -24.17 4.39
C LYS A 274 50.43 -24.16 3.36
N ILE A 275 49.20 -24.06 3.83
CA ILE A 275 48.06 -23.68 2.99
C ILE A 275 48.31 -22.23 2.55
N TYR A 276 48.83 -22.06 1.33
CA TYR A 276 48.89 -20.75 0.70
C TYR A 276 47.52 -20.47 0.09
N PHE A 277 46.84 -19.48 0.67
CA PHE A 277 45.73 -18.79 0.01
C PHE A 277 46.11 -18.49 -1.43
N SER A 278 45.30 -18.98 -2.36
CA SER A 278 45.41 -18.69 -3.78
C SER A 278 44.18 -17.89 -4.15
N ASP A 279 44.30 -16.57 -4.10
CA ASP A 279 43.21 -15.65 -4.45
C ASP A 279 42.75 -15.92 -5.89
N PHE A 280 41.45 -16.17 -6.05
CA PHE A 280 40.85 -16.45 -7.35
C PHE A 280 40.58 -15.13 -8.07
N GLU A 281 41.58 -14.62 -8.80
CA GLU A 281 41.42 -13.44 -9.66
C GLU A 281 40.41 -13.74 -10.79
N PHE A 282 39.18 -13.22 -10.67
CA PHE A 282 38.23 -13.19 -11.79
C PHE A 282 38.28 -11.84 -12.53
N SER A 283 38.72 -11.88 -13.78
CA SER A 283 38.79 -10.70 -14.65
C SER A 283 37.41 -10.31 -15.20
N GLY A 284 36.98 -9.05 -15.04
CA GLY A 284 35.68 -8.61 -15.58
C GLY A 284 35.32 -7.14 -15.36
N ASN A 285 36.13 -6.20 -15.87
CA ASN A 285 35.82 -4.77 -15.80
C ASN A 285 34.52 -4.40 -16.56
N THR A 286 33.41 -4.28 -15.82
CA THR A 286 32.28 -3.34 -16.10
C THR A 286 31.34 -3.13 -14.91
N ASN A 287 31.38 -3.97 -13.86
CA ASN A 287 30.35 -4.02 -12.81
C ASN A 287 30.57 -3.13 -11.56
N MET A 288 31.66 -2.35 -11.47
CA MET A 288 32.06 -1.71 -10.20
C MET A 288 31.06 -0.70 -9.58
N GLN A 289 30.05 -0.24 -10.33
CA GLN A 289 28.97 0.58 -9.75
C GLN A 289 27.78 -0.24 -9.24
N HIS A 290 27.53 -1.44 -9.79
CA HIS A 290 26.43 -2.31 -9.35
C HIS A 290 26.85 -3.24 -8.21
N ASP A 291 28.07 -3.81 -8.28
CA ASP A 291 28.61 -4.66 -7.21
C ASP A 291 28.86 -3.88 -5.91
N ALA A 292 29.12 -2.56 -6.01
CA ALA A 292 29.24 -1.68 -4.84
C ALA A 292 27.88 -1.34 -4.19
N LEU A 293 26.77 -1.54 -4.91
CA LEU A 293 25.40 -1.33 -4.42
C LEU A 293 24.81 -2.63 -3.86
N SER A 294 24.96 -3.77 -4.56
CA SER A 294 24.54 -5.08 -4.03
C SER A 294 25.25 -5.39 -2.71
N ARG A 295 26.59 -5.25 -2.65
CA ARG A 295 27.34 -5.36 -1.38
C ARG A 295 26.90 -4.38 -0.29
N ARG A 296 26.15 -3.32 -0.61
CA ARG A 296 25.62 -2.34 0.34
C ARG A 296 24.23 -2.71 0.87
N GLU A 297 23.45 -3.47 0.11
CA GLU A 297 22.23 -4.13 0.62
C GLU A 297 22.57 -5.41 1.38
N ASP A 298 23.55 -6.20 0.92
CA ASP A 298 24.05 -7.39 1.64
C ASP A 298 24.57 -7.01 3.04
N LEU A 299 25.29 -5.88 3.17
CA LEU A 299 25.73 -5.31 4.45
C LEU A 299 24.60 -4.80 5.38
N LEU A 300 23.36 -4.71 4.90
CA LEU A 300 22.18 -4.47 5.75
C LEU A 300 21.52 -5.77 6.24
N SER A 301 21.96 -6.93 5.74
CA SER A 301 21.42 -8.27 6.02
C SER A 301 22.38 -9.17 6.81
N GLU A 302 23.69 -9.13 6.55
CA GLU A 302 24.68 -10.06 7.14
C GLU A 302 25.33 -9.62 8.47
N GLY A 303 25.01 -8.44 9.00
CA GLY A 303 25.66 -7.88 10.19
C GLY A 303 24.86 -8.06 11.48
N ASP A 304 25.49 -8.57 12.56
CA ASP A 304 24.92 -8.72 13.92
C ASP A 304 23.97 -7.56 14.28
N ASP A 305 22.68 -7.89 14.35
CA ASP A 305 21.57 -7.04 13.90
C ASP A 305 21.18 -5.93 14.92
N THR A 306 22.07 -5.67 15.87
CA THR A 306 21.86 -4.87 17.09
C THR A 306 22.59 -3.52 17.09
N SER A 307 23.65 -3.32 16.26
CA SER A 307 24.35 -2.04 16.18
C SER A 307 23.87 -1.16 15.03
N TRP A 308 23.28 -0.01 15.37
CA TRP A 308 22.92 1.06 14.40
C TRP A 308 24.13 1.70 13.71
N GLU A 309 25.36 1.33 14.08
CA GLU A 309 26.61 1.83 13.48
C GLU A 309 26.74 1.43 12.00
N ASN A 310 26.29 0.23 11.60
CA ASN A 310 26.28 -0.18 10.20
C ASN A 310 25.35 0.70 9.36
N SER A 311 24.12 0.91 9.83
CA SER A 311 23.18 1.84 9.17
C SER A 311 23.70 3.29 9.17
N ALA A 312 24.51 3.67 10.15
CA ALA A 312 25.11 5.00 10.22
C ALA A 312 26.22 5.17 9.18
N ALA A 313 27.10 4.18 9.00
CA ALA A 313 28.11 4.18 7.94
C ALA A 313 27.49 4.14 6.53
N VAL A 314 26.41 3.38 6.34
CA VAL A 314 25.62 3.38 5.09
C VAL A 314 24.98 4.74 4.83
N TYR A 315 24.53 5.44 5.87
CA TYR A 315 23.99 6.80 5.75
C TYR A 315 25.10 7.85 5.50
N GLU A 316 26.22 7.81 6.22
CA GLU A 316 27.36 8.72 6.05
C GLU A 316 27.93 8.64 4.63
N THR A 317 28.19 7.44 4.14
CA THR A 317 28.59 7.22 2.74
C THR A 317 27.51 7.68 1.74
N LEU A 318 26.22 7.57 2.06
CA LEU A 318 25.15 8.10 1.21
C LEU A 318 25.11 9.64 1.21
N VAL A 319 25.41 10.29 2.34
CA VAL A 319 25.50 11.76 2.43
C VAL A 319 26.61 12.26 1.52
N ASP A 320 27.82 11.69 1.65
CA ASP A 320 28.99 12.04 0.84
C ASP A 320 28.71 11.91 -0.67
N HIS A 321 28.06 10.82 -1.10
CA HIS A 321 27.71 10.63 -2.51
C HIS A 321 26.59 11.55 -2.99
N THR A 322 25.70 12.03 -2.11
CA THR A 322 24.57 12.90 -2.50
C THR A 322 24.93 14.36 -2.74
N GLU A 323 26.16 14.78 -2.46
CA GLU A 323 26.66 16.07 -2.97
C GLU A 323 27.05 16.00 -4.46
N ASP A 324 27.34 14.79 -4.97
CA ASP A 324 27.77 14.54 -6.36
C ASP A 324 26.67 13.94 -7.28
N CYS A 325 25.49 13.57 -6.75
CA CYS A 325 24.38 13.02 -7.56
C CYS A 325 23.94 13.95 -8.70
N GLN A 326 24.03 13.49 -9.96
CA GLN A 326 23.70 14.28 -11.14
C GLN A 326 22.33 13.93 -11.75
N THR A 327 21.80 12.75 -11.43
CA THR A 327 20.54 12.24 -12.00
C THR A 327 19.38 12.29 -11.00
N LYS A 328 18.15 12.19 -11.52
CA LYS A 328 16.94 12.10 -10.69
C LYS A 328 16.71 10.71 -10.09
N GLU A 329 17.44 9.72 -10.57
CA GLU A 329 17.30 8.30 -10.25
C GLU A 329 18.12 7.97 -9.00
N GLU A 330 19.42 8.32 -9.01
CA GLU A 330 20.30 8.31 -7.83
C GLU A 330 19.68 9.07 -6.64
N GLN A 331 19.05 10.22 -6.89
CA GLN A 331 18.35 11.01 -5.87
C GLN A 331 17.11 10.30 -5.32
N ALA A 332 16.40 9.50 -6.13
CA ALA A 332 15.22 8.74 -5.70
C ALA A 332 15.65 7.49 -4.89
N GLU A 333 16.74 6.83 -5.28
CA GLU A 333 17.35 5.71 -4.55
C GLU A 333 17.88 6.17 -3.19
N ALA A 334 18.60 7.29 -3.14
CA ALA A 334 19.05 7.89 -1.89
C ALA A 334 17.89 8.26 -0.96
N GLU A 335 16.78 8.76 -1.51
CA GLU A 335 15.54 8.98 -0.75
C GLU A 335 14.95 7.65 -0.24
N HIS A 336 14.90 6.60 -1.08
CA HIS A 336 14.41 5.27 -0.70
C HIS A 336 15.19 4.67 0.48
N ILE A 337 16.53 4.67 0.41
CA ILE A 337 17.40 4.18 1.49
C ILE A 337 17.15 4.94 2.79
N CYS A 338 17.01 6.27 2.74
CA CYS A 338 16.65 7.06 3.92
C CYS A 338 15.30 6.63 4.51
N PHE A 339 14.28 6.37 3.68
CA PHE A 339 12.98 5.90 4.16
C PHE A 339 13.03 4.49 4.75
N SER A 340 13.81 3.57 4.19
CA SER A 340 14.02 2.22 4.74
C SER A 340 14.70 2.25 6.12
N ILE A 341 15.74 3.07 6.29
CA ILE A 341 16.40 3.28 7.59
C ILE A 341 15.42 3.86 8.62
N LEU A 342 14.64 4.88 8.23
CA LEU A 342 13.61 5.47 9.09
C LEU A 342 12.52 4.47 9.47
N ARG A 343 12.09 3.62 8.53
CA ARG A 343 11.12 2.54 8.77
C ARG A 343 11.66 1.57 9.82
N ARG A 344 12.84 0.98 9.57
CA ARG A 344 13.49 0.01 10.49
C ARG A 344 13.60 0.59 11.90
N LEU A 345 14.04 1.85 12.05
CA LEU A 345 14.15 2.51 13.34
C LEU A 345 12.80 2.70 14.08
N VAL A 346 11.71 3.00 13.35
CA VAL A 346 10.37 3.14 13.94
C VAL A 346 9.76 1.77 14.27
N ASP A 347 9.99 0.77 13.43
CA ASP A 347 9.56 -0.62 13.63
C ASP A 347 10.24 -1.23 14.87
N SER A 348 11.55 -1.06 15.04
CA SER A 348 12.28 -1.45 16.25
C SER A 348 11.81 -0.71 17.52
N TRP A 349 11.27 0.51 17.40
CA TRP A 349 10.77 1.24 18.56
C TRP A 349 9.41 0.73 19.05
N THR A 350 8.42 0.61 18.16
CA THR A 350 7.04 0.34 18.58
C THR A 350 6.12 -0.09 17.45
N THR A 351 5.27 -1.09 17.71
CA THR A 351 4.13 -1.48 16.86
C THR A 351 2.84 -0.68 17.18
N ASP A 352 2.82 0.10 18.25
CA ASP A 352 1.67 0.94 18.64
C ASP A 352 1.37 2.06 17.60
N LYS A 353 0.30 1.87 16.82
CA LYS A 353 -0.24 2.83 15.83
C LYS A 353 -0.45 4.24 16.40
N ALA A 354 -0.85 4.37 17.67
CA ALA A 354 -1.05 5.68 18.30
C ALA A 354 0.26 6.38 18.70
N LYS A 355 1.38 5.65 18.84
CA LYS A 355 2.73 6.24 18.97
C LYS A 355 3.32 6.58 17.61
N ARG A 356 3.18 5.69 16.61
CA ARG A 356 3.58 5.93 15.21
C ARG A 356 2.92 7.19 14.65
N MET A 357 1.61 7.33 14.81
CA MET A 357 0.86 8.52 14.37
C MET A 357 1.33 9.80 15.08
N ARG A 358 1.66 9.73 16.39
CA ARG A 358 2.21 10.88 17.12
C ARG A 358 3.59 11.31 16.62
N LEU A 359 4.46 10.35 16.24
CA LEU A 359 5.74 10.65 15.59
C LEU A 359 5.52 11.25 14.20
N HIS A 360 4.64 10.67 13.38
CA HIS A 360 4.28 11.18 12.05
C HIS A 360 3.75 12.62 12.10
N ASP A 361 2.79 12.90 12.98
CA ASP A 361 2.25 14.25 13.19
C ASP A 361 3.33 15.22 13.65
N TRP A 362 4.23 14.78 14.54
CA TRP A 362 5.33 15.62 15.01
C TRP A 362 6.32 15.92 13.89
N LEU A 363 6.75 14.92 13.11
CA LEU A 363 7.63 15.09 11.94
C LEU A 363 7.00 16.02 10.90
N THR A 364 5.72 15.80 10.58
CA THR A 364 4.96 16.65 9.65
C THR A 364 4.94 18.12 10.11
N ASN A 365 4.73 18.37 11.41
CA ASN A 365 4.77 19.71 11.97
C ASN A 365 6.19 20.28 12.05
N ALA A 366 7.19 19.46 12.39
CA ALA A 366 8.60 19.85 12.46
C ALA A 366 9.08 20.38 11.11
N ILE A 367 8.80 19.63 10.04
CA ILE A 367 9.15 20.01 8.67
C ILE A 367 8.33 21.22 8.22
N ARG A 368 7.02 21.30 8.53
CA ARG A 368 6.21 22.51 8.26
C ARG A 368 6.68 23.77 9.01
N GLY A 369 7.69 23.69 9.89
CA GLY A 369 8.16 24.79 10.73
C GLY A 369 7.19 25.16 11.87
N THR A 370 6.02 24.52 11.93
CA THR A 370 5.00 24.69 12.98
C THR A 370 5.35 23.93 14.27
N GLY A 371 6.24 22.93 14.18
CA GLY A 371 6.62 22.02 15.25
C GLY A 371 7.41 22.63 16.41
N LYS A 372 7.96 23.85 16.27
CA LYS A 372 8.73 24.54 17.34
C LYS A 372 7.98 24.68 18.67
N ARG A 373 6.64 24.56 18.67
CA ARG A 373 5.79 24.75 19.85
C ARG A 373 5.59 23.51 20.73
N ARG A 374 5.95 22.30 20.30
CA ARG A 374 5.76 21.08 21.10
C ARG A 374 6.94 20.10 20.93
N PRO A 375 7.71 19.79 22.00
CA PRO A 375 8.66 18.69 21.95
C PRO A 375 7.92 17.35 21.90
N LEU A 376 8.49 16.39 21.17
CA LEU A 376 8.06 14.98 21.20
C LEU A 376 8.75 14.29 22.36
N TYR A 377 8.03 13.41 23.04
CA TYR A 377 8.58 12.54 24.07
C TYR A 377 8.44 11.08 23.65
N LEU A 378 9.58 10.43 23.47
CA LEU A 378 9.70 9.00 23.24
C LEU A 378 10.02 8.36 24.60
N TYR A 379 9.15 7.50 25.08
CA TYR A 379 9.28 6.85 26.38
C TYR A 379 9.62 5.37 26.21
N GLY A 380 10.46 4.83 27.11
CA GLY A 380 10.66 3.38 27.20
C GLY A 380 11.57 2.79 26.12
N LEU A 381 12.53 3.56 25.59
CA LEU A 381 13.47 3.10 24.56
C LEU A 381 14.59 2.24 25.18
N SER A 382 15.08 1.24 24.44
CA SER A 382 16.37 0.61 24.76
C SER A 382 17.53 1.61 24.60
N GLY A 383 18.69 1.26 25.13
CA GLY A 383 19.91 2.03 24.94
C GLY A 383 20.29 2.17 23.46
N GLU A 384 20.20 1.08 22.69
CA GLU A 384 20.53 1.07 21.25
C GLU A 384 19.51 1.87 20.44
N ILE A 385 18.21 1.62 20.60
CA ILE A 385 17.17 2.36 19.84
C ILE A 385 17.30 3.86 20.09
N ALA A 386 17.52 4.27 21.34
CA ALA A 386 17.78 5.68 21.64
C ALA A 386 19.07 6.23 21.01
N SER A 387 20.06 5.39 20.73
CA SER A 387 21.24 5.74 19.92
C SER A 387 20.89 5.90 18.45
N GLY A 388 20.12 4.97 17.85
CA GLY A 388 19.64 5.06 16.48
C GLY A 388 18.84 6.34 16.20
N PHE A 389 17.97 6.75 17.13
CA PHE A 389 17.26 8.04 17.07
C PHE A 389 18.18 9.27 17.13
N GLN A 390 19.38 9.15 17.70
CA GLN A 390 20.36 10.23 17.78
C GLN A 390 21.31 10.24 16.58
N VAL A 391 21.76 9.08 16.12
CA VAL A 391 22.79 8.93 15.07
C VAL A 391 22.19 8.91 13.66
N LEU A 392 20.97 8.39 13.48
CA LEU A 392 20.34 8.27 12.15
C LEU A 392 19.30 9.37 11.92
N LEU A 393 18.29 9.43 12.80
CA LEU A 393 17.14 10.32 12.58
C LEU A 393 17.51 11.82 12.60
N VAL A 394 18.47 12.25 13.44
CA VAL A 394 18.85 13.67 13.51
C VAL A 394 19.61 14.13 12.26
N PRO A 395 20.65 13.43 11.77
CA PRO A 395 21.29 13.77 10.49
C PRO A 395 20.32 13.74 9.31
N ILE A 396 19.51 12.68 9.16
CA ILE A 396 18.47 12.58 8.12
C ILE A 396 17.53 13.80 8.15
N LEU A 397 17.06 14.22 9.33
CA LEU A 397 16.20 15.39 9.48
C LEU A 397 16.93 16.71 9.16
N ARG A 398 18.20 16.85 9.52
CA ARG A 398 18.98 18.06 9.27
C ARG A 398 19.33 18.22 7.79
N GLU A 399 19.87 17.18 7.16
CA GLU A 399 20.46 17.26 5.82
C GLU A 399 19.42 17.17 4.70
N LYS A 400 18.61 16.11 4.72
CA LYS A 400 17.57 15.88 3.70
C LYS A 400 16.37 16.78 3.92
N PHE A 401 15.94 16.98 5.17
CA PHE A 401 14.69 17.68 5.47
C PHE A 401 14.87 19.13 5.97
N GLY A 402 16.11 19.58 6.22
CA GLY A 402 16.39 20.95 6.66
C GLY A 402 15.87 21.28 8.07
N VAL A 403 15.54 20.26 8.87
CA VAL A 403 14.97 20.40 10.22
C VAL A 403 16.06 20.16 11.25
N GLU A 404 16.34 21.19 12.05
CA GLU A 404 17.27 21.05 13.16
C GLU A 404 16.54 20.61 14.43
N VAL A 405 16.98 19.49 14.99
CA VAL A 405 16.39 18.86 16.18
C VAL A 405 17.44 18.76 17.29
N GLN A 406 17.10 19.28 18.46
CA GLN A 406 17.81 19.03 19.70
C GLN A 406 17.20 17.81 20.40
N ILE A 407 18.03 16.85 20.80
CA ILE A 407 17.64 15.70 21.60
C ILE A 407 18.16 15.86 23.04
N GLU A 408 17.26 15.71 24.00
CA GLU A 408 17.55 15.62 25.43
C GLU A 408 17.30 14.18 25.90
N LYS A 409 18.38 13.46 26.20
CA LYS A 409 18.36 12.06 26.66
C LYS A 409 18.17 12.01 28.18
N ARG A 410 17.12 11.34 28.65
CA ARG A 410 16.85 11.12 30.07
C ARG A 410 16.88 9.63 30.38
N LEU A 411 17.97 9.18 30.98
CA LEU A 411 18.08 7.83 31.53
C LEU A 411 17.13 7.70 32.74
N ARG A 412 16.23 6.72 32.72
CA ARG A 412 15.42 6.35 33.90
C ARG A 412 16.12 5.28 34.73
N ASN A 413 16.61 4.25 34.05
CA ASN A 413 17.37 3.11 34.57
C ASN A 413 18.43 2.71 33.53
N VAL A 414 19.33 1.76 33.86
CA VAL A 414 20.38 1.26 32.94
C VAL A 414 19.85 0.84 31.57
N ILE A 415 18.67 0.20 31.54
CA ILE A 415 18.07 -0.38 30.32
C ILE A 415 17.12 0.59 29.61
N VAL A 416 16.58 1.60 30.33
CA VAL A 416 15.45 2.41 29.84
C VAL A 416 15.84 3.88 29.67
N THR A 417 15.83 4.31 28.42
CA THR A 417 16.03 5.68 27.99
C THR A 417 14.71 6.33 27.59
N ASP A 418 14.44 7.54 28.06
CA ASP A 418 13.52 8.45 27.39
C ASP A 418 14.31 9.42 26.49
N LEU A 419 13.75 9.77 25.34
CA LEU A 419 14.22 10.89 24.53
C LEU A 419 13.16 11.97 24.45
N LYS A 420 13.58 13.23 24.64
CA LYS A 420 12.78 14.41 24.34
C LYS A 420 13.40 15.10 23.11
N MET A 421 12.64 15.17 22.03
CA MET A 421 13.07 15.79 20.76
C MET A 421 12.40 17.15 20.60
N GLN A 422 13.17 18.20 20.31
CA GLN A 422 12.67 19.56 20.16
C GLN A 422 13.25 20.23 18.91
N VAL A 423 12.39 20.79 18.07
CA VAL A 423 12.81 21.51 16.85
C VAL A 423 13.35 22.89 17.21
N THR A 424 14.62 23.15 16.89
CA THR A 424 15.30 24.44 17.08
C THR A 424 15.18 25.30 15.82
N GLY A 425 15.43 24.70 14.65
CA GLY A 425 15.46 25.34 13.33
C GLY A 425 14.68 24.54 12.28
N ALA A 426 14.27 25.21 11.21
CA ALA A 426 13.70 24.57 10.03
C ALA A 426 13.92 25.47 8.80
N ASP A 427 14.52 24.94 7.74
CA ASP A 427 14.60 25.59 6.43
C ASP A 427 13.27 25.41 5.69
N ALA A 428 12.49 26.48 5.63
CA ALA A 428 11.17 26.50 5.02
C ALA A 428 11.18 26.20 3.50
N ALA A 429 12.30 26.38 2.80
CA ALA A 429 12.42 26.10 1.37
C ALA A 429 12.58 24.59 1.11
N LYS A 430 13.57 23.94 1.76
CA LYS A 430 13.77 22.48 1.68
C LYS A 430 12.56 21.71 2.20
N ALA A 431 12.03 22.13 3.36
CA ALA A 431 10.88 21.51 4.00
C ALA A 431 9.65 21.33 3.08
N LYS A 432 9.31 22.36 2.29
CA LYS A 432 8.08 22.36 1.49
C LYS A 432 8.12 21.34 0.35
N ALA A 433 9.29 21.13 -0.26
CA ALA A 433 9.50 20.11 -1.29
C ALA A 433 9.40 18.69 -0.71
N CYS A 434 10.04 18.46 0.44
CA CYS A 434 10.07 17.14 1.08
C CYS A 434 8.71 16.70 1.64
N LEU A 435 7.90 17.62 2.16
CA LEU A 435 6.57 17.30 2.72
C LEU A 435 5.65 16.55 1.74
N GLN A 436 5.69 16.88 0.44
CA GLN A 436 4.88 16.19 -0.56
C GLN A 436 5.36 14.75 -0.84
N ARG A 437 6.64 14.45 -0.58
CA ARG A 437 7.23 13.11 -0.75
C ARG A 437 7.04 12.25 0.50
N ILE A 438 7.31 12.81 1.68
CA ILE A 438 7.10 12.14 2.97
C ILE A 438 5.61 11.83 3.18
N SER A 439 4.69 12.76 2.85
CA SER A 439 3.24 12.50 2.98
C SER A 439 2.71 11.45 1.99
N ARG A 440 3.55 10.93 1.08
CA ARG A 440 3.27 9.73 0.28
C ARG A 440 3.93 8.50 0.90
N SER A 441 5.20 8.58 1.29
CA SER A 441 5.97 7.46 1.85
C SER A 441 5.55 7.06 3.28
N LEU A 442 5.51 7.98 4.26
CA LEU A 442 5.07 7.66 5.63
C LEU A 442 3.57 7.31 5.73
N LEU A 443 2.74 7.80 4.80
CA LEU A 443 1.32 7.41 4.74
C LEU A 443 1.19 5.97 4.25
N TRP A 444 1.92 5.60 3.19
CA TRP A 444 2.05 4.21 2.73
C TRP A 444 2.49 3.26 3.87
N LEU A 445 3.43 3.68 4.70
CA LEU A 445 3.89 2.87 5.84
C LEU A 445 2.81 2.63 6.90
N ILE A 446 1.82 3.52 7.03
CA ILE A 446 0.70 3.38 7.97
C ILE A 446 -0.50 2.66 7.33
N ASP A 447 -0.72 2.87 6.03
CA ASP A 447 -1.83 2.26 5.29
C ASP A 447 -1.58 0.78 4.97
N VAL A 448 -0.33 0.39 4.64
CA VAL A 448 0.06 -1.02 4.42
C VAL A 448 -0.08 -1.85 5.71
N GLU A 449 0.32 -1.32 6.87
CA GLU A 449 0.06 -2.00 8.16
C GLU A 449 -1.43 -2.05 8.51
N SER A 450 -2.20 -1.02 8.15
CA SER A 450 -3.64 -1.02 8.39
C SER A 450 -4.34 -2.10 7.56
N ALA A 451 -3.95 -2.26 6.30
CA ALA A 451 -4.42 -3.35 5.44
C ALA A 451 -4.02 -4.73 5.99
N LEU A 452 -2.75 -4.92 6.40
CA LEU A 452 -2.27 -6.21 6.94
C LEU A 452 -2.93 -6.60 8.27
N ILE A 453 -3.24 -5.64 9.14
CA ILE A 453 -3.94 -5.89 10.41
C ILE A 453 -5.43 -6.19 10.17
N GLU A 454 -6.09 -5.44 9.29
CA GLU A 454 -7.48 -5.70 8.90
C GLU A 454 -7.63 -7.08 8.23
N ASP A 455 -6.64 -7.50 7.43
CA ASP A 455 -6.60 -8.82 6.80
C ASP A 455 -6.41 -9.96 7.84
N GLN A 456 -5.49 -9.81 8.80
CA GLN A 456 -5.35 -10.79 9.90
C GLN A 456 -6.62 -10.93 10.75
N GLU A 457 -7.29 -9.82 11.09
CA GLU A 457 -8.57 -9.87 11.82
C GLU A 457 -9.67 -10.53 10.97
N TRP A 458 -9.71 -10.25 9.67
CA TRP A 458 -10.66 -10.85 8.72
C TRP A 458 -10.42 -12.35 8.52
N VAL A 459 -9.18 -12.80 8.33
CA VAL A 459 -8.80 -14.22 8.25
C VAL A 459 -9.18 -14.94 9.54
N GLY A 460 -8.93 -14.33 10.70
CA GLY A 460 -9.35 -14.85 12.00
C GLY A 460 -10.88 -14.95 12.16
N GLU A 461 -11.65 -13.98 11.65
CA GLU A 461 -13.12 -14.04 11.65
C GLU A 461 -13.67 -15.07 10.64
N TYR A 462 -13.06 -15.17 9.46
CA TYR A 462 -13.40 -16.16 8.43
C TYR A 462 -13.16 -17.58 8.94
N ALA A 463 -12.02 -17.86 9.56
CA ALA A 463 -11.71 -19.15 10.18
C ALA A 463 -12.74 -19.53 11.26
N ARG A 464 -13.12 -18.58 12.14
CA ARG A 464 -14.18 -18.77 13.15
C ARG A 464 -15.54 -19.06 12.53
N ARG A 465 -15.94 -18.34 11.48
CA ARG A 465 -17.20 -18.58 10.74
C ARG A 465 -17.19 -19.92 10.00
N LYS A 466 -16.05 -20.35 9.45
CA LYS A 466 -15.87 -21.65 8.78
C LYS A 466 -15.97 -22.80 9.79
N ALA A 467 -15.29 -22.69 10.94
CA ALA A 467 -15.39 -23.65 12.03
C ALA A 467 -16.84 -23.76 12.57
N ALA A 468 -17.50 -22.63 12.84
CA ALA A 468 -18.89 -22.61 13.29
C ALA A 468 -19.85 -23.27 12.28
N LYS A 469 -19.65 -23.08 10.97
CA LYS A 469 -20.42 -23.78 9.93
C LYS A 469 -20.17 -25.29 9.92
N MET A 470 -18.93 -25.76 10.15
CA MET A 470 -18.66 -27.19 10.21
C MET A 470 -19.28 -27.83 11.46
N CYS A 471 -19.24 -27.15 12.62
CA CYS A 471 -19.90 -27.61 13.84
C CYS A 471 -21.44 -27.57 13.78
N ALA A 472 -22.03 -26.81 12.86
CA ALA A 472 -23.49 -26.74 12.67
C ALA A 472 -24.05 -27.74 11.64
N ASN A 473 -23.17 -28.49 10.97
CA ASN A 473 -23.51 -29.55 10.00
C ASN A 473 -23.28 -30.97 10.56
N ILE A 474 -23.19 -31.10 11.88
CA ILE A 474 -23.13 -32.35 12.66
C ILE A 474 -24.38 -32.38 13.56
#